data_AF-A0A2P8G518-F1
#
_entry.id   AF-A0A2P8G518-F1
#
_cell.length_a   1.000
_cell.length_b   1.000
_cell.length_c   1.000
_cell.angle_alpha   90.00
_cell.angle_beta   90.00
_cell.angle_gamma   90.00
#
_symmetry.space_group_name_H-M   'P 1'
#
loop_
_entity.id
_entity.type
_entity.pdbx_description
1 polymer ?
#
loop_
_entity_poly.entity_id
_entity_poly.type
_entity_poly.pdbx_seq_one_letter_code
_entity_poly.pdbx_strand_id
1 'polypeptide(L)'
;MKEYLILRILLAFHLAGLTIMAGTTIIDFVTFKTFCRLTAEDTNKASGLLPLMSVYGSLLRVGAVILMLTGASMFILLNGIWWQQLWFKIKMGLVVLLILNGMLVGNKNGIKLRSMAYEGLPDLVRRTADVRDNLNRFYITQLVILSLIILLSAIKFDRN
;
A
#
# COMPACT_ATOMS: atom_id res chain seq x y z
N MET A 1 27.32 -19.57 8.52
CA MET A 1 27.75 -18.26 7.96
C MET A 1 26.93 -17.83 6.74
N LYS A 2 26.69 -18.70 5.74
CA LYS A 2 25.89 -18.38 4.54
C LYS A 2 24.41 -18.04 4.83
N GLU A 3 23.75 -18.78 5.73
CA GLU A 3 22.33 -18.57 6.07
C GLU A 3 22.07 -17.20 6.73
N TYR A 4 22.95 -16.78 7.65
CA TYR A 4 22.86 -15.46 8.28
C TYR A 4 22.97 -14.31 7.28
N LEU A 5 23.80 -14.48 6.25
CA LEU A 5 23.95 -13.49 5.18
C LEU A 5 22.69 -13.41 4.31
N ILE A 6 22.10 -14.57 3.96
CA ILE A 6 20.83 -14.64 3.23
C ILE A 6 19.71 -13.95 4.03
N LEU A 7 19.59 -14.23 5.33
CA LEU A 7 18.58 -13.60 6.18
C LEU A 7 18.74 -12.08 6.26
N ARG A 8 19.98 -11.56 6.34
CA ARG A 8 20.23 -10.11 6.33
C ARG A 8 19.85 -9.46 5.00
N ILE A 9 20.16 -10.11 3.89
CA ILE A 9 19.75 -9.63 2.55
C ILE A 9 18.23 -9.62 2.45
N LEU A 10 17.56 -10.72 2.81
CA LEU A 10 16.09 -10.80 2.79
C LEU A 10 15.45 -9.74 3.68
N LEU A 11 16.00 -9.50 4.88
CA LEU A 11 15.52 -8.46 5.77
C LEU A 11 15.68 -7.07 5.15
N ALA A 12 16.83 -6.78 4.52
CA ALA A 12 17.07 -5.51 3.84
C ALA A 12 16.07 -5.29 2.70
N PHE A 13 15.85 -6.30 1.85
CA PHE A 13 14.83 -6.22 0.79
C PHE A 13 13.41 -6.11 1.34
N HIS A 14 13.09 -6.78 2.45
CA HIS A 14 11.79 -6.69 3.10
C HIS A 14 11.51 -5.27 3.60
N LEU A 15 12.49 -4.66 4.26
CA LEU A 15 12.41 -3.26 4.70
C LEU A 15 12.34 -2.30 3.51
N ALA A 16 13.09 -2.55 2.44
CA ALA A 16 12.99 -1.77 1.22
C ALA A 16 11.59 -1.84 0.60
N GLY A 17 11.00 -3.05 0.52
CA GLY A 17 9.62 -3.24 0.06
C GLY A 17 8.61 -2.48 0.91
N LEU A 18 8.76 -2.52 2.25
CA LEU A 18 7.90 -1.78 3.18
C LEU A 18 8.03 -0.27 2.99
N THR A 19 9.25 0.23 2.88
CA THR A 19 9.52 1.66 2.65
C THR A 19 8.96 2.15 1.32
N ILE A 20 9.12 1.36 0.24
CA ILE A 20 8.53 1.65 -1.06
C ILE A 20 7.01 1.72 -0.93
N MET A 21 6.37 0.73 -0.31
CA MET A 21 4.92 0.73 -0.11
C MET A 21 4.43 1.92 0.72
N ALA A 22 5.12 2.25 1.81
CA ALA A 22 4.76 3.36 2.67
C ALA A 22 4.91 4.71 1.95
N GLY A 23 6.07 4.95 1.35
CA GLY A 23 6.36 6.18 0.61
C GLY A 23 5.42 6.38 -0.58
N THR A 24 5.18 5.33 -1.37
CA THR A 24 4.25 5.38 -2.50
C THR A 24 2.81 5.62 -2.05
N THR A 25 2.35 4.98 -0.98
CA THR A 25 1.01 5.23 -0.42
C THR A 25 0.83 6.69 -0.01
N ILE A 26 1.83 7.30 0.64
CA ILE A 26 1.78 8.70 1.06
C ILE A 26 1.72 9.63 -0.16
N ILE A 27 2.64 9.46 -1.12
CA ILE A 27 2.71 10.32 -2.31
C ILE A 27 1.45 10.17 -3.17
N ASP A 28 0.94 8.95 -3.32
CA ASP A 28 -0.28 8.67 -4.07
C ASP A 28 -1.51 9.27 -3.38
N PHE A 29 -1.58 9.22 -2.05
CA PHE A 29 -2.65 9.87 -1.29
C PHE A 29 -2.64 11.40 -1.46
N VAL A 30 -1.46 12.03 -1.35
CA VAL A 30 -1.32 13.48 -1.57
C VAL A 30 -1.70 13.86 -3.00
N THR A 31 -1.27 13.06 -3.98
CA THR A 31 -1.61 13.25 -5.39
C THR A 31 -3.11 13.11 -5.62
N PHE A 32 -3.76 12.11 -5.01
CA PHE A 32 -5.21 11.92 -5.06
C PHE A 32 -5.97 13.11 -4.46
N LYS A 33 -5.54 13.63 -3.30
CA LYS A 33 -6.16 14.83 -2.70
C LYS A 33 -5.98 16.05 -3.59
N THR A 34 -4.81 16.21 -4.21
CA THR A 34 -4.53 17.27 -5.17
C THR A 34 -5.41 17.15 -6.42
N PHE A 35 -5.56 15.94 -6.95
CA PHE A 35 -6.49 15.64 -8.05
C PHE A 35 -7.94 15.99 -7.70
N CYS A 36 -8.39 15.61 -6.50
CA CYS A 36 -9.75 15.93 -6.04
C CYS A 36 -10.00 17.44 -5.93
N ARG A 37 -9.00 18.22 -5.50
CA ARG A 37 -9.06 19.68 -5.45
C ARG A 37 -9.09 20.29 -6.84
N LEU A 38 -8.16 19.91 -7.71
CA LEU A 38 -8.07 20.46 -9.07
C LEU A 38 -9.30 20.14 -9.90
N THR A 39 -9.88 18.95 -9.78
CA THR A 39 -11.14 18.61 -10.46
C THR A 39 -12.35 19.42 -10.00
N ALA A 40 -12.31 20.03 -8.81
CA ALA A 40 -13.37 20.92 -8.35
C ALA A 40 -13.24 22.35 -8.93
N GLU A 41 -12.04 22.73 -9.35
CA GLU A 41 -11.73 24.07 -9.88
C GLU A 41 -11.67 24.08 -11.42
N ASP A 42 -10.98 23.11 -12.02
CA ASP A 42 -10.74 22.99 -13.47
C ASP A 42 -10.36 21.54 -13.84
N THR A 43 -11.26 20.86 -14.55
CA THR A 43 -11.08 19.47 -15.01
C THR A 43 -9.88 19.26 -15.93
N ASN A 44 -9.46 20.27 -16.71
CA ASN A 44 -8.34 20.12 -17.62
C ASN A 44 -6.99 20.03 -16.89
N LYS A 45 -6.85 20.74 -15.76
CA LYS A 45 -5.62 20.71 -14.94
C LYS A 45 -5.42 19.40 -14.18
N ALA A 46 -6.52 18.70 -13.86
CA ALA A 46 -6.46 17.48 -13.08
C ALA A 46 -6.02 16.25 -13.88
N SER A 47 -6.24 16.24 -15.21
CA SER A 47 -5.92 15.10 -16.09
C SER A 47 -4.43 14.75 -16.09
N GLY A 48 -3.55 15.74 -15.91
CA GLY A 48 -2.09 15.56 -15.84
C GLY A 48 -1.60 14.73 -14.63
N LEU A 49 -2.44 14.53 -13.60
CA LEU A 49 -2.09 13.73 -12.42
C LEU A 49 -2.44 12.25 -12.58
N LEU A 50 -3.33 11.88 -13.52
CA LEU A 50 -3.78 10.49 -13.72
C LEU A 50 -2.63 9.54 -14.10
N PRO A 51 -1.66 9.93 -14.97
CA PRO A 51 -0.51 9.09 -15.28
C PRO A 51 0.37 8.85 -14.04
N LEU A 52 0.57 9.86 -13.19
CA LEU A 52 1.37 9.74 -11.96
C LEU A 52 0.73 8.72 -11.00
N MET A 53 -0.58 8.83 -10.77
CA MET A 53 -1.32 7.87 -9.94
C MET A 53 -1.22 6.43 -10.50
N SER A 54 -1.15 6.27 -11.82
CA SER A 54 -0.91 4.95 -12.46
C SER A 54 0.45 4.37 -12.10
N VAL A 55 1.50 5.19 -12.21
CA VAL A 55 2.87 4.80 -11.89
C VAL A 55 3.00 4.43 -10.42
N TYR A 56 2.40 5.22 -9.52
CA TYR A 56 2.40 4.94 -8.08
C TYR A 56 1.67 3.64 -7.74
N GLY A 57 0.53 3.37 -8.38
CA GLY A 57 -0.15 2.09 -8.24
C GLY A 57 0.72 0.90 -8.68
N SER A 58 1.54 1.07 -9.71
CA SER A 58 2.51 0.05 -10.13
C SER A 58 3.64 -0.14 -9.13
N LEU A 59 4.24 0.95 -8.64
CA LEU A 59 5.30 0.91 -7.62
C LEU A 59 4.81 0.26 -6.31
N LEU A 60 3.57 0.54 -5.90
CA LEU A 60 2.97 -0.05 -4.72
C LEU A 60 2.83 -1.58 -4.87
N ARG A 61 2.45 -2.07 -6.07
CA ARG A 61 2.44 -3.52 -6.37
C ARG A 61 3.83 -4.14 -6.32
N VAL A 62 4.85 -3.46 -6.86
CA VAL A 62 6.23 -3.94 -6.78
C VAL A 62 6.69 -4.06 -5.32
N GLY A 63 6.43 -3.04 -4.51
CA GLY A 63 6.70 -3.07 -3.07
C GLY A 63 6.00 -4.23 -2.37
N ALA A 64 4.72 -4.48 -2.70
CA ALA A 64 3.94 -5.58 -2.15
C ALA A 64 4.53 -6.96 -2.51
N VAL A 65 4.94 -7.16 -3.76
CA VAL A 65 5.58 -8.41 -4.22
C VAL A 65 6.89 -8.64 -3.49
N ILE A 66 7.75 -7.61 -3.39
CA ILE A 66 9.03 -7.70 -2.66
C ILE A 66 8.76 -8.09 -1.20
N LEU A 67 7.82 -7.41 -0.56
CA LEU A 67 7.50 -7.62 0.86
C LEU A 67 6.96 -9.02 1.12
N MET A 68 6.10 -9.54 0.23
CA MET A 68 5.53 -10.88 0.33
C MET A 68 6.59 -11.98 0.09
N LEU A 69 7.38 -11.87 -0.97
CA LEU A 69 8.41 -12.86 -1.31
C LEU A 69 9.50 -12.94 -0.25
N THR A 70 9.96 -11.79 0.24
CA THR A 70 10.99 -11.74 1.28
C THR A 70 10.45 -12.19 2.63
N GLY A 71 9.22 -11.79 2.99
CA GLY A 71 8.56 -12.22 4.22
C GLY A 71 8.35 -13.74 4.26
N ALA A 72 7.86 -14.31 3.17
CA ALA A 72 7.68 -15.76 3.03
C ALA A 72 9.03 -16.51 3.07
N SER A 73 10.05 -16.01 2.36
CA SER A 73 11.38 -16.60 2.36
C SER A 73 12.00 -16.63 3.76
N MET A 74 11.91 -15.52 4.51
CA MET A 74 12.39 -15.47 5.90
C MET A 74 11.63 -16.43 6.80
N PHE A 75 10.31 -16.55 6.62
CA PHE A 75 9.49 -17.47 7.40
C PHE A 75 9.88 -18.93 7.19
N ILE A 76 10.11 -19.33 5.93
CA ILE A 76 10.52 -20.71 5.57
C ILE A 76 11.92 -21.00 6.13
N LEU A 77 12.88 -20.09 5.95
CA LEU A 77 14.27 -20.29 6.40
C LEU A 77 14.41 -20.40 7.93
N LEU A 78 13.49 -19.79 8.69
CA LEU A 78 13.50 -19.83 10.14
C LEU A 78 12.67 -20.99 10.71
N ASN A 79 12.27 -21.96 9.88
CA ASN A 79 11.46 -23.13 10.26
C ASN A 79 10.22 -22.76 11.10
N GLY A 80 9.65 -21.57 10.89
CA GLY A 80 8.50 -21.11 11.65
C GLY A 80 8.74 -20.87 13.15
N ILE A 81 9.98 -20.73 13.63
CA ILE A 81 10.28 -20.44 15.06
C ILE A 81 9.52 -19.18 15.53
N TRP A 82 9.44 -18.17 14.66
CA TRP A 82 8.71 -16.93 14.96
C TRP A 82 7.19 -17.10 14.97
N TRP A 83 6.65 -18.21 14.47
CA TRP A 83 5.21 -18.46 14.51
C TRP A 83 4.68 -18.61 15.92
N GLN A 84 5.50 -18.98 16.90
CA GLN A 84 5.04 -19.05 18.29
C GLN A 84 4.81 -17.65 18.90
N GLN A 85 5.43 -16.61 18.33
CA GLN A 85 5.37 -15.25 18.84
C GLN A 85 4.10 -14.53 18.36
N LEU A 86 3.32 -14.00 19.31
CA LEU A 86 2.05 -13.34 19.01
C LEU A 86 2.24 -12.11 18.11
N TRP A 87 3.29 -11.31 18.35
CA TRP A 87 3.59 -10.12 17.56
C TRP A 87 3.81 -10.46 16.07
N PHE A 88 4.45 -11.60 15.79
CA PHE A 88 4.72 -12.05 14.44
C PHE A 88 3.44 -12.48 13.73
N LYS A 89 2.55 -13.22 14.41
CA LYS A 89 1.23 -13.61 13.86
C LYS A 89 0.40 -12.38 13.49
N ILE A 90 0.32 -11.40 14.39
CA ILE A 90 -0.43 -10.16 14.15
C ILE A 90 0.19 -9.40 12.96
N LYS A 91 1.52 -9.24 12.94
CA LYS A 91 2.21 -8.57 11.83
C LYS A 91 1.94 -9.25 10.48
N MET A 92 1.98 -10.57 10.42
CA MET A 92 1.69 -11.32 9.20
C MET A 92 0.23 -11.14 8.76
N GLY A 93 -0.72 -11.18 9.70
CA GLY A 93 -2.13 -10.90 9.42
C GLY A 93 -2.33 -9.49 8.84
N LEU A 94 -1.67 -8.49 9.41
CA LEU A 94 -1.71 -7.11 8.91
C LEU A 94 -1.07 -6.96 7.53
N VAL A 95 0.04 -7.63 7.26
CA VAL A 95 0.68 -7.64 5.93
C VAL A 95 -0.26 -8.24 4.88
N VAL A 96 -0.90 -9.37 5.19
CA VAL A 96 -1.89 -9.97 4.29
C VAL A 96 -3.07 -9.02 4.06
N LEU A 97 -3.58 -8.41 5.14
CA LEU A 97 -4.67 -7.44 5.05
C LEU A 97 -4.28 -6.22 4.21
N LEU A 98 -3.04 -5.73 4.34
CA LEU A 98 -2.48 -4.61 3.56
C LEU A 98 -2.51 -4.90 2.05
N ILE A 99 -2.09 -6.12 1.66
CA ILE A 99 -2.06 -6.55 0.26
C ILE A 99 -3.49 -6.72 -0.26
N LEU A 100 -4.36 -7.39 0.50
CA LEU A 100 -5.75 -7.61 0.12
C LEU A 100 -6.52 -6.29 -0.04
N ASN A 101 -6.35 -5.35 0.88
CA ASN A 101 -6.96 -4.02 0.80
C ASN A 101 -6.49 -3.26 -0.45
N GLY A 102 -5.18 -3.33 -0.75
CA GLY A 102 -4.59 -2.78 -1.98
C GLY A 102 -5.20 -3.35 -3.26
N MET A 103 -5.34 -4.67 -3.32
CA MET A 103 -5.85 -5.36 -4.51
C MET A 103 -7.36 -5.20 -4.70
N LEU A 104 -8.14 -5.38 -3.63
CA LEU A 104 -9.60 -5.44 -3.70
C LEU A 104 -10.25 -4.06 -3.74
N VAL A 105 -9.70 -3.10 -2.98
CA VAL A 105 -10.30 -1.77 -2.82
C VAL A 105 -9.53 -0.73 -3.63
N GLY A 106 -8.20 -0.64 -3.42
CA GLY A 106 -7.36 0.37 -4.05
C GLY A 106 -7.35 0.28 -5.57
N ASN A 107 -6.98 -0.89 -6.11
CA ASN A 107 -6.84 -1.08 -7.56
C ASN A 107 -8.19 -0.91 -8.30
N LYS A 108 -9.26 -1.49 -7.77
CA LYS A 108 -10.61 -1.40 -8.36
C LYS A 108 -11.10 0.05 -8.45
N ASN A 109 -11.02 0.80 -7.34
CA ASN A 109 -11.50 2.17 -7.32
C ASN A 109 -10.57 3.12 -8.08
N GLY A 110 -9.26 2.89 -8.07
CA GLY A 110 -8.30 3.68 -8.84
C GLY A 110 -8.44 3.51 -10.36
N ILE A 111 -8.76 2.31 -10.85
CA ILE A 111 -9.11 2.08 -12.26
C ILE A 111 -10.43 2.79 -12.60
N LYS A 112 -11.45 2.61 -11.75
CA LYS A 112 -12.78 3.23 -11.95
C LYS A 112 -12.70 4.76 -12.02
N LEU A 113 -11.95 5.39 -11.11
CA LEU A 113 -11.75 6.84 -11.09
C LEU A 113 -11.08 7.34 -12.38
N ARG A 114 -10.05 6.63 -12.86
CA ARG A 114 -9.34 6.99 -14.08
C ARG A 114 -10.23 6.87 -15.32
N SER A 115 -10.99 5.77 -15.45
CA SER A 115 -11.95 5.60 -16.56
C SER A 115 -12.93 6.77 -16.64
N MET A 116 -13.55 7.11 -15.51
CA MET A 116 -14.51 8.21 -15.42
C MET A 116 -13.90 9.57 -15.77
N ALA A 117 -12.63 9.78 -15.38
CA ALA A 117 -11.91 11.01 -15.70
C ALA A 117 -11.53 11.12 -17.18
N TYR A 118 -11.18 10.00 -17.83
CA TYR A 118 -10.88 9.97 -19.28
C TYR A 118 -12.14 10.14 -20.15
N GLU A 119 -13.28 9.64 -19.71
CA GLU A 119 -14.56 9.75 -20.43
C GLU A 119 -15.10 11.19 -20.50
N GLY A 120 -14.50 12.15 -19.78
CA GLY A 120 -14.86 13.56 -19.87
C GLY A 120 -16.32 13.84 -19.47
N LEU A 121 -16.88 13.02 -18.59
CA LEU A 121 -18.29 13.07 -18.22
C LEU A 121 -18.68 14.45 -17.64
N PRO A 122 -19.81 15.04 -18.08
CA PRO A 122 -20.35 16.23 -17.43
C PRO A 122 -20.68 15.92 -15.96
N ASP A 123 -20.37 16.86 -15.07
CA ASP A 123 -20.51 16.72 -13.62
C ASP A 123 -19.67 15.59 -13.01
N LEU A 124 -18.41 15.51 -13.43
CA LEU A 124 -17.42 14.54 -12.94
C LEU A 124 -17.32 14.52 -11.41
N VAL A 125 -17.44 15.67 -10.75
CA VAL A 125 -17.35 15.80 -9.28
C VAL A 125 -18.44 14.98 -8.61
N ARG A 126 -19.70 15.13 -9.03
CA ARG A 126 -20.83 14.40 -8.43
C ARG A 126 -20.78 12.92 -8.76
N ARG A 127 -20.45 12.54 -10.00
CA ARG A 127 -20.38 11.12 -10.42
C ARG A 127 -19.23 10.35 -9.78
N THR A 128 -18.14 11.03 -9.40
CA THR A 128 -16.99 10.39 -8.77
C THR A 128 -17.02 10.45 -7.24
N ALA A 129 -18.03 11.08 -6.61
CA ALA A 129 -18.10 11.27 -5.16
C ALA A 129 -17.94 9.95 -4.39
N ASP A 130 -18.70 8.91 -4.74
CA ASP A 130 -18.61 7.59 -4.08
C ASP A 130 -17.25 6.93 -4.27
N VAL A 131 -16.66 7.07 -5.46
CA VAL A 131 -15.35 6.49 -5.78
C VAL A 131 -14.25 7.22 -5.00
N ARG A 132 -14.35 8.54 -4.88
CA ARG A 132 -13.43 9.37 -4.09
C ARG A 132 -13.50 9.03 -2.62
N ASP A 133 -14.71 8.88 -2.07
CA ASP A 133 -14.91 8.54 -0.67
C ASP A 133 -14.36 7.14 -0.34
N ASN A 134 -14.59 6.17 -1.22
CA ASN A 134 -13.98 4.84 -1.12
C ASN A 134 -12.45 4.87 -1.21
N LEU A 135 -11.87 5.68 -2.11
CA LEU A 135 -10.41 5.85 -2.20
C LEU A 135 -9.84 6.54 -0.96
N ASN A 136 -10.54 7.54 -0.42
CA ASN A 136 -10.13 8.22 0.81
C ASN A 136 -10.11 7.24 2.00
N ARG A 137 -11.17 6.43 2.16
CA ARG A 137 -11.19 5.33 3.15
C ARG A 137 -10.05 4.33 2.92
N PHE A 138 -9.79 3.96 1.67
CA PHE A 138 -8.70 3.08 1.30
C PHE A 138 -7.35 3.61 1.76
N TYR A 139 -6.98 4.84 1.40
CA TYR A 139 -5.69 5.43 1.79
C TYR A 139 -5.54 5.55 3.30
N ILE A 140 -6.59 5.99 4.01
CA ILE A 140 -6.57 6.07 5.48
C ILE A 140 -6.32 4.68 6.08
N THR A 141 -7.07 3.68 5.62
CA THR A 141 -6.93 2.29 6.09
C THR A 141 -5.52 1.75 5.79
N GLN A 142 -5.01 2.00 4.58
CA GLN A 142 -3.68 1.56 4.16
C GLN A 142 -2.58 2.17 5.04
N LEU A 143 -2.66 3.47 5.31
CA LEU A 143 -1.71 4.19 6.17
C LEU A 143 -1.78 3.72 7.63
N VAL A 144 -2.98 3.46 8.14
CA VAL A 144 -3.17 2.89 9.49
C VAL A 144 -2.53 1.50 9.58
N ILE A 145 -2.80 0.61 8.62
CA ILE A 145 -2.22 -0.74 8.61
C ILE A 145 -0.69 -0.68 8.50
N LEU A 146 -0.14 0.17 7.61
CA LEU A 146 1.31 0.37 7.50
C LEU A 146 1.92 0.85 8.82
N SER A 147 1.28 1.83 9.47
CA SER A 147 1.75 2.35 10.75
C SER A 147 1.73 1.28 11.83
N LEU A 148 0.68 0.45 11.89
CA LEU A 148 0.61 -0.69 12.81
C LEU A 148 1.71 -1.73 12.55
N ILE A 149 2.00 -2.05 11.28
CA ILE A 149 3.09 -2.97 10.91
C ILE A 149 4.46 -2.42 11.38
N ILE A 150 4.71 -1.13 11.19
CA ILE A 150 5.94 -0.47 11.61
C ILE A 150 6.05 -0.45 13.14
N LEU A 151 4.98 -0.05 13.85
CA LEU A 151 4.94 -0.03 15.30
C LEU A 151 5.14 -1.42 15.91
N LEU A 152 4.48 -2.45 15.38
CA LEU A 152 4.68 -3.84 15.81
C LEU A 152 6.10 -4.34 15.55
N SER A 153 6.75 -3.84 14.50
CA SER A 153 8.13 -4.18 14.21
C SER A 153 9.11 -3.53 15.20
N ALA A 154 8.78 -2.35 15.72
CA ALA A 154 9.59 -1.63 16.69
C ALA A 154 9.39 -2.14 18.14
N ILE A 155 8.14 -2.42 18.52
CA ILE A 155 7.79 -2.70 19.92
C ILE A 155 8.11 -4.13 20.35
N LYS A 156 8.31 -5.08 19.41
CA LYS A 156 8.61 -6.52 19.67
C LYS A 156 8.06 -7.00 21.03
N PHE A 157 6.78 -7.37 21.06
CA PHE A 157 6.19 -7.92 22.27
C PHE A 157 6.79 -9.29 22.58
N ASP A 158 7.84 -9.34 23.39
CA ASP A 158 8.32 -10.58 23.97
C ASP A 158 7.36 -10.98 25.10
N ARG A 159 6.83 -12.19 24.99
CA ARG A 159 6.15 -12.85 26.10
C ARG A 159 7.26 -13.46 26.96
N ASN A 160 7.58 -12.81 28.08
CA ASN A 160 8.25 -13.48 29.20
C ASN A 160 7.39 -14.67 29.66
#